data_AF-B8A218-F1
#
_entry.id   AF-B8A218-F1
#
_cell.length_a   1.000
_cell.length_b   1.000
_cell.length_c   1.000
_cell.angle_alpha   90.00
_cell.angle_beta   90.00
_cell.angle_gamma   90.00
#
_symmetry.space_group_name_H-M   'P 1'
#
loop_
_entity.id
_entity.type
_entity.pdbx_description
1 polymer ?
#
loop_
_entity_poly.entity_id
_entity_poly.type
_entity_poly.pdbx_seq_one_letter_code
_entity_poly.pdbx_strand_id
1 'polypeptide(L)'
;MGVYVRDSMQFVGEDGERENADIVFGCGYDQQGVLLNALETTDGVLGLTNKALSLPTQLASRGIISNAFGHCMSTDPSGAGGYLFLGDDYIPRWGMTWVPIRDGPADDVRRAQVKQINHGDQQLNAQGKLTQVVFDTGSTYTYFPDEALTRLISSLKEAASPRFVQDDSDKTLPFCMKSDFPVRSVEDVKHFFKPLSLQFEKRFFFSRTFNIRPEHYLVISDKGNVCLGVLNGTTIGYDSVVIVGDVSLRGKLVAYDNDKNEVGWVDFDCTNPRKRSRIPSFLRRALRNQLL
;
A
#
# COMPACT_ATOMS: atom_id res chain seq x y z
N MET A 1 -13.58 -21.50 14.32
CA MET A 1 -14.38 -22.20 13.28
C MET A 1 -15.31 -21.18 12.64
N GLY A 2 -15.94 -21.47 11.51
CA GLY A 2 -16.88 -20.53 10.90
C GLY A 2 -17.82 -21.17 9.90
N VAL A 3 -18.84 -20.42 9.48
CA VAL A 3 -19.81 -20.80 8.46
C VAL A 3 -19.93 -19.69 7.41
N TYR A 4 -20.28 -20.06 6.19
CA TYR A 4 -20.68 -19.07 5.20
C TYR A 4 -22.14 -18.66 5.45
N VAL A 5 -22.38 -17.36 5.48
CA VAL A 5 -23.71 -16.77 5.60
C VAL A 5 -23.97 -15.94 4.35
N ARG A 6 -25.23 -15.88 3.93
CA ARG A 6 -25.70 -14.96 2.90
C ARG A 6 -26.63 -13.96 3.57
N ASP A 7 -26.31 -12.68 3.45
CA ASP A 7 -27.16 -11.62 3.99
C ASP A 7 -27.14 -10.39 3.08
N SER A 8 -28.13 -9.51 3.23
CA SER A 8 -28.26 -8.30 2.43
C SER A 8 -27.30 -7.23 2.93
N MET A 9 -26.48 -6.69 2.02
CA MET A 9 -25.65 -5.52 2.28
C MET A 9 -26.14 -4.36 1.41
N GLN A 10 -26.35 -3.20 2.04
CA GLN A 10 -26.72 -1.97 1.36
C GLN A 10 -25.47 -1.16 0.99
N PHE A 11 -25.38 -0.78 -0.27
CA PHE A 11 -24.37 0.09 -0.84
C PHE A 11 -25.02 1.41 -1.20
N VAL A 12 -24.27 2.50 -1.05
CA VAL A 12 -24.70 3.83 -1.48
C VAL A 12 -23.76 4.26 -2.59
N GLY A 13 -24.31 4.41 -3.79
CA GLY A 13 -23.62 4.97 -4.93
C GLY A 13 -23.30 6.44 -4.71
N GLU A 14 -22.39 7.00 -5.50
CA GLU A 14 -22.07 8.42 -5.43
C GLU A 14 -23.22 9.35 -5.84
N ASP A 15 -24.12 8.85 -6.69
CA ASP A 15 -25.38 9.50 -7.04
C ASP A 15 -26.39 9.51 -5.88
N GLY A 16 -26.05 8.84 -4.78
CA GLY A 16 -26.93 8.65 -3.62
C GLY A 16 -27.93 7.51 -3.79
N GLU A 17 -27.89 6.82 -4.93
CA GLU A 17 -28.73 5.65 -5.18
C GLU A 17 -28.31 4.52 -4.24
N ARG A 18 -29.31 3.78 -3.77
CA ARG A 18 -29.10 2.68 -2.82
C ARG A 18 -29.26 1.37 -3.55
N GLU A 19 -28.21 0.56 -3.49
CA GLU A 19 -28.19 -0.77 -4.08
C GLU A 19 -28.11 -1.80 -2.95
N ASN A 20 -29.03 -2.75 -2.92
CA ASN A 20 -28.96 -3.87 -1.99
C ASN A 20 -28.45 -5.10 -2.73
N ALA A 21 -27.44 -5.76 -2.21
CA ALA A 21 -26.96 -7.03 -2.75
C ALA A 21 -26.80 -8.08 -1.66
N ASP A 22 -27.30 -9.28 -1.91
CA ASP A 22 -27.06 -10.44 -1.05
C ASP A 22 -25.59 -10.87 -1.14
N ILE A 23 -24.78 -10.59 -0.13
CA ILE A 23 -23.36 -10.95 -0.11
C ILE A 23 -23.18 -12.24 0.68
N VAL A 24 -22.34 -13.14 0.16
CA VAL A 24 -21.87 -14.31 0.89
C VAL A 24 -20.58 -13.94 1.61
N PHE A 25 -20.52 -14.11 2.92
CA PHE A 25 -19.32 -13.84 3.72
C PHE A 25 -19.16 -14.88 4.82
N GLY A 26 -17.96 -14.95 5.40
CA GLY A 26 -17.66 -15.86 6.51
C GLY A 26 -18.09 -15.24 7.84
N CYS A 27 -18.90 -15.96 8.60
CA CYS A 27 -19.15 -15.68 10.01
C CYS A 27 -18.29 -16.64 10.83
N GLY A 28 -17.35 -16.09 11.62
CA GLY A 28 -16.48 -16.91 12.46
C GLY A 28 -16.85 -16.82 13.93
N TYR A 29 -16.58 -17.92 14.64
CA TYR A 29 -16.83 -18.10 16.07
C TYR A 29 -15.50 -18.24 16.80
N ASP A 30 -15.46 -17.77 18.05
CA ASP A 30 -14.31 -17.87 18.95
C ASP A 30 -13.01 -17.38 18.28
N GLN A 31 -13.07 -16.18 17.71
CA GLN A 31 -11.91 -15.57 17.05
C GLN A 31 -10.76 -15.46 18.04
N GLN A 32 -9.54 -15.67 17.58
CA GLN A 32 -8.32 -15.56 18.37
C GLN A 32 -7.25 -14.84 17.55
N GLY A 33 -6.22 -14.33 18.22
CA GLY A 33 -5.06 -13.71 17.57
C GLY A 33 -5.11 -12.19 17.53
N VAL A 34 -4.25 -11.61 16.69
CA VAL A 34 -3.88 -10.19 16.72
C VAL A 34 -5.04 -9.24 16.40
N LEU A 35 -6.04 -9.71 15.65
CA LEU A 35 -7.26 -8.93 15.33
C LEU A 35 -8.06 -8.55 16.59
N LEU A 36 -8.01 -9.35 17.66
CA LEU A 36 -8.65 -9.01 18.94
C LEU A 36 -7.85 -7.98 19.78
N ASN A 37 -6.57 -7.80 19.47
CA ASN A 37 -5.66 -6.89 20.17
C ASN A 37 -5.54 -5.54 19.46
N ALA A 38 -6.31 -5.31 18.40
CA ALA A 38 -6.32 -4.04 17.69
C ALA A 38 -6.86 -2.92 18.61
N LEU A 39 -6.29 -1.72 18.48
CA LEU A 39 -6.70 -0.54 19.25
C LEU A 39 -8.12 -0.08 18.91
N GLU A 40 -8.61 -0.43 17.72
CA GLU A 40 -9.99 -0.20 17.28
C GLU A 40 -10.76 -1.52 17.26
N THR A 41 -11.97 -1.51 17.81
CA THR A 41 -12.87 -2.65 17.77
C THR A 41 -13.40 -2.83 16.35
N THR A 42 -12.94 -3.86 15.64
CA THR A 42 -13.50 -4.25 14.34
C THR A 42 -14.27 -5.56 14.49
N ASP A 43 -15.46 -5.63 13.89
CA ASP A 43 -16.30 -6.83 13.91
C ASP A 43 -15.89 -7.86 12.83
N GLY A 44 -14.89 -7.54 12.01
CA GLY A 44 -14.42 -8.43 10.95
C GLY A 44 -13.42 -7.81 9.98
N VAL A 45 -13.16 -8.55 8.89
CA VAL A 45 -12.22 -8.17 7.82
C VAL A 45 -12.96 -8.15 6.50
N LEU A 46 -12.79 -7.06 5.73
CA LEU A 46 -13.33 -6.97 4.38
C LEU A 46 -12.33 -7.56 3.37
N GLY A 47 -12.67 -8.72 2.80
CA GLY A 47 -11.86 -9.36 1.76
C GLY A 47 -11.99 -8.65 0.40
N LEU A 48 -10.90 -8.05 -0.08
CA LEU A 48 -10.84 -7.30 -1.34
C LEU A 48 -10.10 -8.04 -2.47
N THR A 49 -9.85 -9.34 -2.35
CA THR A 49 -9.05 -10.09 -3.35
C THR A 49 -9.81 -10.28 -4.68
N ASN A 50 -9.22 -11.01 -5.64
CA ASN A 50 -9.90 -11.43 -6.87
C ASN A 50 -10.64 -12.77 -6.74
N LYS A 51 -10.80 -13.29 -5.52
CA LYS A 51 -11.42 -14.59 -5.29
C LYS A 51 -12.94 -14.45 -5.28
N ALA A 52 -13.65 -15.51 -5.65
CA ALA A 52 -15.11 -15.47 -5.86
C ALA A 52 -15.93 -14.97 -4.66
N LEU A 53 -15.42 -15.14 -3.43
CA LEU A 53 -16.08 -14.67 -2.21
C LEU A 53 -15.64 -13.26 -1.77
N SER A 54 -14.73 -12.60 -2.49
CA SER A 54 -14.37 -11.22 -2.19
C SER A 54 -15.55 -10.30 -2.52
N LEU A 55 -15.68 -9.20 -1.78
CA LEU A 55 -16.73 -8.22 -2.03
C LEU A 55 -16.72 -7.67 -3.47
N PRO A 56 -15.59 -7.18 -4.03
CA PRO A 56 -15.59 -6.61 -5.37
C PRO A 56 -15.98 -7.64 -6.44
N THR A 57 -15.53 -8.90 -6.31
CA THR A 57 -15.86 -9.94 -7.28
C THR A 57 -17.33 -10.38 -7.19
N GLN A 58 -17.93 -10.44 -5.99
CA GLN A 58 -19.35 -10.73 -5.83
C GLN A 58 -20.23 -9.63 -6.45
N LEU A 59 -19.91 -8.35 -6.24
CA LEU A 59 -20.64 -7.24 -6.83
C LEU A 59 -20.49 -7.17 -8.35
N ALA A 60 -19.27 -7.39 -8.86
CA ALA A 60 -19.02 -7.41 -10.30
C ALA A 60 -19.72 -8.56 -11.00
N SER A 61 -19.83 -9.74 -10.36
CA SER A 61 -20.57 -10.89 -10.92
C SER A 61 -22.06 -10.61 -11.15
N ARG A 62 -22.60 -9.57 -10.51
CA ARG A 62 -23.99 -9.10 -10.64
C ARG A 62 -24.12 -7.87 -11.55
N GLY A 63 -23.02 -7.37 -12.11
CA GLY A 63 -23.02 -6.18 -12.96
C GLY A 63 -23.20 -4.85 -12.21
N ILE A 64 -23.04 -4.83 -10.88
CA ILE A 64 -23.21 -3.61 -10.05
C ILE A 64 -22.00 -2.68 -10.22
N ILE A 65 -20.80 -3.25 -10.27
CA ILE A 65 -19.53 -2.54 -10.46
C ILE A 65 -18.66 -3.27 -11.48
N SER A 66 -17.61 -2.60 -11.97
CA SER A 66 -16.48 -3.30 -12.58
C SER A 66 -15.72 -4.10 -11.53
N ASN A 67 -15.07 -5.20 -11.93
CA ASN A 67 -14.28 -6.05 -11.03
C ASN A 67 -12.91 -5.41 -10.72
N ALA A 68 -12.97 -4.25 -10.08
CA ALA A 68 -11.85 -3.46 -9.64
C ALA A 68 -12.16 -2.85 -8.28
N PHE A 69 -11.11 -2.42 -7.60
CA PHE A 69 -11.23 -1.64 -6.38
C PHE A 69 -9.93 -0.86 -6.17
N GLY A 70 -9.93 0.05 -5.22
CA GLY A 70 -8.69 0.69 -4.80
C GLY A 70 -8.87 1.52 -3.55
N HIS A 71 -7.76 2.00 -3.03
CA HIS A 71 -7.72 2.78 -1.82
C HIS A 71 -6.74 3.96 -1.95
N CYS A 72 -6.95 4.99 -1.14
CA CYS A 72 -6.05 6.12 -1.00
C CYS A 72 -5.96 6.48 0.48
N MET A 73 -4.79 6.26 1.08
CA MET A 73 -4.55 6.54 2.50
C MET A 73 -3.91 7.93 2.64
N SER A 74 -4.46 8.78 3.50
CA SER A 74 -3.92 10.12 3.73
C SER A 74 -2.52 10.09 4.33
N THR A 75 -1.73 11.11 4.02
CA THR A 75 -0.46 11.38 4.68
C THR A 75 -0.61 12.27 5.92
N ASP A 76 -1.83 12.75 6.19
CA ASP A 76 -2.10 13.64 7.31
C ASP A 76 -1.98 12.90 8.66
N PRO A 77 -1.05 13.29 9.53
CA PRO A 77 -0.86 12.65 10.84
C PRO A 77 -2.00 12.96 11.82
N SER A 78 -2.87 13.93 11.54
CA SER A 78 -4.03 14.28 12.38
C SER A 78 -5.19 13.29 12.29
N GLY A 79 -5.06 12.23 11.46
CA GLY A 79 -6.08 11.19 11.31
C GLY A 79 -7.15 11.53 10.28
N ALA A 80 -6.87 12.42 9.32
CA ALA A 80 -7.76 12.73 8.21
C ALA A 80 -7.83 11.55 7.20
N GLY A 81 -8.34 10.41 7.68
CA GLY A 81 -8.77 9.22 6.95
C GLY A 81 -8.08 8.92 5.61
N GLY A 82 -8.93 8.79 4.61
CA GLY A 82 -8.63 8.21 3.30
C GLY A 82 -9.94 7.67 2.74
N TYR A 83 -9.87 6.97 1.63
CA TYR A 83 -11.06 6.35 1.06
C TYR A 83 -10.72 5.00 0.41
N LEU A 84 -11.67 4.09 0.52
CA LEU A 84 -11.77 2.86 -0.26
C LEU A 84 -12.86 3.08 -1.31
N PHE A 85 -12.63 2.61 -2.53
CA PHE A 85 -13.63 2.58 -3.58
C PHE A 85 -13.74 1.21 -4.21
N LEU A 86 -14.95 0.85 -4.62
CA LEU A 86 -15.27 -0.37 -5.36
C LEU A 86 -15.65 0.04 -6.78
N GLY A 87 -15.17 -0.71 -7.78
CA GLY A 87 -15.25 -0.35 -9.19
C GLY A 87 -14.07 0.50 -9.67
N ASP A 88 -14.20 1.05 -10.88
CA ASP A 88 -13.15 1.76 -11.62
C ASP A 88 -13.36 3.28 -11.71
N ASP A 89 -14.42 3.80 -11.10
CA ASP A 89 -14.83 5.20 -11.20
C ASP A 89 -13.78 6.21 -10.69
N TYR A 90 -13.03 5.81 -9.65
CA TYR A 90 -11.96 6.63 -9.08
C TYR A 90 -10.59 6.36 -9.68
N ILE A 91 -10.45 5.36 -10.56
CA ILE A 91 -9.17 5.01 -11.18
C ILE A 91 -8.81 6.10 -12.21
N PRO A 92 -7.66 6.80 -12.05
CA PRO A 92 -7.26 7.83 -12.99
C PRO A 92 -7.00 7.25 -14.39
N ARG A 93 -7.53 7.92 -15.42
CA ARG A 93 -7.31 7.54 -16.82
C ARG A 93 -5.86 7.57 -17.29
N TRP A 94 -5.07 8.44 -16.68
CA TRP A 94 -3.69 8.72 -17.07
C TRP A 94 -2.83 8.90 -15.82
N GLY A 95 -1.55 8.58 -15.93
CA GLY A 95 -0.57 8.73 -14.86
C GLY A 95 -0.47 7.53 -13.90
N MET A 96 -1.38 6.56 -14.01
CA MET A 96 -1.25 5.29 -13.30
C MET A 96 -0.08 4.47 -13.86
N THR A 97 0.73 3.94 -12.95
CA THR A 97 1.71 2.89 -13.25
C THR A 97 1.08 1.55 -12.96
N TRP A 98 1.04 0.63 -13.93
CA TRP A 98 0.43 -0.70 -13.79
C TRP A 98 1.45 -1.83 -13.97
N VAL A 99 1.36 -2.84 -13.11
CA VAL A 99 2.16 -4.06 -13.17
C VAL A 99 1.27 -5.30 -13.03
N PRO A 100 1.62 -6.40 -13.74
CA PRO A 100 0.90 -7.65 -13.60
C PRO A 100 1.12 -8.27 -12.21
N ILE A 101 0.05 -8.85 -11.66
CA ILE A 101 0.05 -9.62 -10.43
C ILE A 101 -0.50 -11.03 -10.70
N ARG A 102 0.08 -12.03 -10.04
CA ARG A 102 -0.32 -13.44 -10.18
C ARG A 102 -0.42 -14.09 -8.82
N ASP A 103 -1.22 -15.14 -8.72
CA ASP A 103 -1.35 -15.90 -7.49
C ASP A 103 -0.01 -16.59 -7.16
N GLY A 104 0.38 -16.52 -5.89
CA GLY A 104 1.56 -17.17 -5.36
C GLY A 104 1.42 -18.70 -5.39
N PRO A 105 2.55 -19.44 -5.46
CA PRO A 105 2.53 -20.89 -5.67
C PRO A 105 1.99 -21.74 -4.50
N ALA A 106 1.53 -21.15 -3.40
CA ALA A 106 1.11 -21.90 -2.20
C ALA A 106 0.01 -21.27 -1.33
N ASP A 107 -0.22 -19.96 -1.42
CA ASP A 107 -1.02 -19.19 -0.46
C ASP A 107 -2.13 -18.34 -1.09
N ASP A 108 -2.33 -18.45 -2.41
CA ASP A 108 -3.28 -17.62 -3.16
C ASP A 108 -3.06 -16.10 -3.03
N VAL A 109 -1.93 -15.69 -2.45
CA VAL A 109 -1.57 -14.28 -2.25
C VAL A 109 -1.07 -13.73 -3.58
N ARG A 110 -1.61 -12.57 -3.98
CA ARG A 110 -1.29 -11.95 -5.27
C ARG A 110 0.06 -11.24 -5.20
N ARG A 111 0.96 -11.60 -6.11
CA ARG A 111 2.36 -11.15 -6.14
C ARG A 111 2.70 -10.50 -7.48
N ALA A 112 3.40 -9.37 -7.45
CA ALA A 112 4.07 -8.79 -8.61
C ALA A 112 5.56 -9.12 -8.59
N GLN A 113 6.22 -9.04 -9.75
CA GLN A 113 7.66 -9.30 -9.89
C GLN A 113 8.46 -7.99 -9.86
N VAL A 114 9.38 -7.88 -8.90
CA VAL A 114 10.31 -6.77 -8.72
C VAL A 114 11.70 -7.20 -9.20
N LYS A 115 12.33 -6.36 -10.02
CA LYS A 115 13.71 -6.57 -10.50
C LYS A 115 14.73 -6.04 -9.51
N GLN A 116 14.50 -4.86 -8.96
CA GLN A 116 15.43 -4.21 -8.05
C GLN A 116 14.71 -3.54 -6.90
N ILE A 117 15.27 -3.70 -5.70
CA ILE A 117 14.92 -2.94 -4.51
C ILE A 117 16.09 -2.00 -4.27
N ASN A 118 15.88 -0.69 -4.15
CA ASN A 118 16.97 0.26 -3.98
C ASN A 118 16.72 1.22 -2.82
N HIS A 119 17.82 1.71 -2.22
CA HIS A 119 17.87 2.89 -1.35
C HIS A 119 18.73 3.94 -2.04
N GLY A 120 18.11 5.00 -2.57
CA GLY A 120 18.76 5.87 -3.54
C GLY A 120 19.27 5.08 -4.75
N ASP A 121 20.56 5.23 -5.06
CA ASP A 121 21.22 4.53 -6.17
C ASP A 121 21.77 3.14 -5.79
N GLN A 122 21.66 2.75 -4.52
CA GLN A 122 22.18 1.48 -4.02
C GLN A 122 21.14 0.36 -4.15
N GLN A 123 21.47 -0.69 -4.90
CA GLN A 123 20.64 -1.88 -4.99
C GLN A 123 20.78 -2.77 -3.73
N LEU A 124 19.64 -3.13 -3.13
CA LEU A 124 19.53 -3.88 -1.89
C LEU A 124 19.38 -5.38 -2.10
N ASN A 125 18.71 -5.84 -3.17
CA ASN A 125 18.64 -7.26 -3.52
C ASN A 125 19.87 -7.68 -4.37
N ALA A 126 20.24 -8.96 -4.35
CA ALA A 126 21.26 -9.50 -5.26
C ALA A 126 20.94 -9.16 -6.74
N GLN A 127 21.98 -8.79 -7.49
CA GLN A 127 21.83 -8.50 -8.92
C GLN A 127 21.28 -9.73 -9.66
N GLY A 128 20.28 -9.51 -10.53
CA GLY A 128 19.61 -10.58 -11.26
C GLY A 128 18.61 -11.42 -10.47
N LYS A 129 18.53 -11.27 -9.13
CA LYS A 129 17.54 -11.97 -8.30
C LYS A 129 16.18 -11.29 -8.39
N LEU A 130 15.25 -11.93 -9.11
CA LEU A 130 13.84 -11.54 -9.10
C LEU A 130 13.28 -11.75 -7.69
N THR A 131 12.63 -10.70 -7.18
CA THR A 131 11.96 -10.71 -5.87
C THR A 131 10.48 -10.49 -6.09
N GLN A 132 9.64 -11.14 -5.29
CA GLN A 132 8.19 -10.94 -5.37
C GLN A 132 7.77 -9.81 -4.42
N VAL A 133 6.69 -9.12 -4.75
CA VAL A 133 6.09 -8.11 -3.87
C VAL A 133 4.59 -8.35 -3.72
N VAL A 134 4.10 -8.17 -2.50
CA VAL A 134 2.67 -8.13 -2.14
C VAL A 134 2.36 -6.72 -1.66
N PHE A 135 1.24 -6.17 -2.12
CA PHE A 135 0.69 -4.92 -1.60
C PHE A 135 -0.39 -5.30 -0.58
N ASP A 136 -0.11 -5.07 0.70
CA ASP A 136 -0.90 -5.59 1.81
C ASP A 136 -1.39 -4.48 2.73
N THR A 137 -2.69 -4.20 2.68
CA THR A 137 -3.35 -3.23 3.56
C THR A 137 -3.62 -3.77 4.97
N GLY A 138 -3.27 -5.04 5.25
CA GLY A 138 -3.34 -5.64 6.58
C GLY A 138 -2.06 -5.46 7.41
N SER A 139 -0.98 -4.98 6.79
CA SER A 139 0.32 -4.78 7.42
C SER A 139 0.58 -3.30 7.65
N THR A 140 0.85 -2.90 8.91
CA THR A 140 1.20 -1.50 9.21
C THR A 140 2.55 -1.08 8.59
N TYR A 141 3.55 -1.94 8.72
CA TYR A 141 4.93 -1.70 8.26
C TYR A 141 5.24 -2.48 6.99
N THR A 142 6.28 -2.07 6.28
CA THR A 142 6.80 -2.79 5.13
C THR A 142 7.79 -3.87 5.60
N TYR A 143 7.78 -5.04 4.97
CA TYR A 143 8.69 -6.14 5.29
C TYR A 143 9.58 -6.47 4.10
N PHE A 144 10.88 -6.53 4.34
CA PHE A 144 11.86 -6.89 3.33
C PHE A 144 12.45 -8.29 3.61
N PRO A 145 12.87 -9.01 2.55
CA PRO A 145 13.78 -10.14 2.71
C PRO A 145 15.01 -9.75 3.53
N ASP A 146 15.49 -10.68 4.36
CA ASP A 146 16.59 -10.45 5.31
C ASP A 146 17.84 -9.82 4.67
N GLU A 147 18.22 -10.32 3.48
CA GLU A 147 19.35 -9.80 2.70
C GLU A 147 19.17 -8.30 2.37
N ALA A 148 17.99 -7.90 1.93
CA ALA A 148 17.70 -6.53 1.52
C ALA A 148 17.60 -5.59 2.73
N LEU A 149 17.00 -6.06 3.84
CA LEU A 149 16.93 -5.30 5.09
C LEU A 149 18.32 -5.07 5.69
N THR A 150 19.16 -6.10 5.72
CA THR A 150 20.52 -6.01 6.24
C THR A 150 21.33 -4.97 5.47
N ARG A 151 21.25 -4.98 4.13
CA ARG A 151 21.92 -3.96 3.28
C ARG A 151 21.35 -2.56 3.48
N LEU A 152 20.03 -2.43 3.69
CA LEU A 152 19.40 -1.15 3.99
C LEU A 152 19.93 -0.58 5.31
N ILE A 153 19.97 -1.38 6.37
CA ILE A 153 20.49 -0.96 7.67
C ILE A 153 21.95 -0.52 7.56
N SER A 154 22.79 -1.28 6.85
CA SER A 154 24.19 -0.87 6.60
C SER A 154 24.28 0.46 5.84
N SER A 155 23.49 0.63 4.78
CA SER A 155 23.42 1.87 4.00
C SER A 155 23.02 3.08 4.87
N LEU A 156 22.04 2.89 5.76
CA LEU A 156 21.59 3.94 6.68
C LEU A 156 22.68 4.31 7.70
N LYS A 157 23.37 3.32 8.27
CA LYS A 157 24.49 3.54 9.20
C LYS A 157 25.63 4.34 8.55
N GLU A 158 25.95 4.04 7.29
CA GLU A 158 27.00 4.72 6.55
C GLU A 158 26.60 6.15 6.16
N ALA A 159 25.41 6.33 5.58
CA ALA A 159 24.95 7.62 5.06
C ALA A 159 24.63 8.64 6.16
N ALA A 160 24.21 8.18 7.34
CA ALA A 160 23.71 9.03 8.42
C ALA A 160 24.80 9.36 9.48
N SER A 161 25.97 8.72 9.41
CA SER A 161 27.10 8.99 10.32
C SER A 161 27.79 10.33 10.00
N PRO A 162 28.24 11.11 11.01
CA PRO A 162 28.19 10.84 12.46
C PRO A 162 26.90 11.34 13.14
N ARG A 163 25.98 11.98 12.40
CA ARG A 163 24.80 12.65 12.98
C ARG A 163 23.78 11.70 13.60
N PHE A 164 23.75 10.45 13.15
CA PHE A 164 22.86 9.42 13.64
C PHE A 164 23.65 8.19 14.10
N VAL A 165 23.33 7.70 15.29
CA VAL A 165 23.95 6.52 15.90
C VAL A 165 22.86 5.57 16.35
N GLN A 166 23.02 4.26 16.10
CA GLN A 166 22.06 3.25 16.54
C GLN A 166 21.86 3.30 18.06
N ASP A 167 20.60 3.28 18.50
CA ASP A 167 20.21 3.25 19.92
C ASP A 167 19.44 1.96 20.22
N ASP A 168 20.17 0.95 20.68
CA ASP A 168 19.60 -0.36 21.03
C ASP A 168 18.70 -0.33 22.27
N SER A 169 18.68 0.78 23.03
CA SER A 169 17.80 0.95 24.18
C SER A 169 16.38 1.34 23.78
N ASP A 170 16.18 1.84 22.56
CA ASP A 170 14.87 2.14 22.01
C ASP A 170 14.26 0.89 21.37
N LYS A 171 13.14 0.43 21.93
CA LYS A 171 12.42 -0.77 21.50
C LYS A 171 11.16 -0.46 20.70
N THR A 172 10.98 0.79 20.27
CA THR A 172 9.83 1.23 19.47
C THR A 172 9.73 0.43 18.17
N LEU A 173 10.85 0.26 17.47
CA LEU A 173 11.00 -0.65 16.34
C LEU A 173 12.37 -1.36 16.43
N PRO A 174 12.59 -2.47 15.68
CA PRO A 174 13.82 -3.24 15.79
C PRO A 174 15.11 -2.49 15.47
N PHE A 175 15.03 -1.41 14.69
CA PHE A 175 16.17 -0.55 14.37
C PHE A 175 15.79 0.92 14.56
N CYS A 176 16.44 1.57 15.53
CA CYS A 176 16.28 2.99 15.84
C CYS A 176 17.65 3.67 15.94
N MET A 177 17.71 4.93 15.52
CA MET A 177 18.89 5.77 15.55
C MET A 177 18.61 7.06 16.29
N LYS A 178 19.49 7.41 17.21
CA LYS A 178 19.50 8.68 17.91
C LYS A 178 20.28 9.71 17.11
N SER A 179 19.72 10.89 16.96
CA SER A 179 20.39 12.05 16.38
C SER A 179 21.18 12.85 17.42
N ASP A 180 22.18 13.60 16.97
CA ASP A 180 22.94 14.57 17.77
C ASP A 180 22.20 15.93 17.99
N PHE A 181 20.96 16.03 17.50
CA PHE A 181 20.05 17.18 17.66
C PHE A 181 18.62 16.70 17.97
N PRO A 182 17.75 17.56 18.55
CA PRO A 182 16.35 17.21 18.78
C PRO A 182 15.58 16.99 17.48
N VAL A 183 14.79 15.91 17.42
CA VAL A 183 13.91 15.57 16.29
C VAL A 183 12.47 15.53 16.80
N ARG A 184 11.57 16.27 16.15
CA ARG A 184 10.14 16.32 16.50
C ARG A 184 9.29 15.55 15.50
N SER A 185 9.72 15.52 14.24
CA SER A 185 8.99 14.87 13.16
C SER A 185 9.95 14.35 12.09
N VAL A 186 9.43 13.53 11.17
CA VAL A 186 10.21 13.06 10.03
C VAL A 186 10.63 14.22 9.11
N GLU A 187 9.89 15.33 9.09
CA GLU A 187 10.23 16.52 8.30
C GLU A 187 11.61 17.09 8.67
N ASP A 188 11.96 17.02 9.96
CA ASP A 188 13.24 17.54 10.47
C ASP A 188 14.45 16.76 9.94
N VAL A 189 14.24 15.51 9.51
CA VAL A 189 15.32 14.57 9.19
C VAL A 189 15.25 13.96 7.79
N LYS A 190 14.13 14.06 7.08
CA LYS A 190 13.94 13.37 5.79
C LYS A 190 14.99 13.65 4.74
N HIS A 191 15.59 14.85 4.77
CA HIS A 191 16.61 15.27 3.81
C HIS A 191 17.96 14.54 3.99
N PHE A 192 18.18 13.87 5.12
CA PHE A 192 19.33 12.99 5.34
C PHE A 192 19.17 11.60 4.71
N PHE A 193 17.95 11.21 4.36
CA PHE A 193 17.64 9.84 3.93
C PHE A 193 17.21 9.80 2.46
N LYS A 194 17.59 8.73 1.76
CA LYS A 194 17.25 8.55 0.34
C LYS A 194 15.95 7.77 0.21
N PRO A 195 15.14 8.01 -0.84
CA PRO A 195 13.93 7.22 -1.04
C PRO A 195 14.26 5.74 -1.26
N LEU A 196 13.36 4.87 -0.81
CA LEU A 196 13.32 3.48 -1.22
C LEU A 196 12.57 3.37 -2.55
N SER A 197 12.97 2.43 -3.42
CA SER A 197 12.25 2.17 -4.66
C SER A 197 12.18 0.70 -5.00
N LEU A 198 11.01 0.27 -5.49
CA LEU A 198 10.81 -1.03 -6.13
C LEU A 198 10.73 -0.81 -7.63
N GLN A 199 11.74 -1.29 -8.36
CA GLN A 199 11.78 -1.22 -9.82
C GLN A 199 11.24 -2.51 -10.42
N PHE A 200 10.18 -2.36 -11.21
CA PHE A 200 9.55 -3.43 -11.94
C PHE A 200 10.10 -3.50 -13.36
N GLU A 201 9.77 -4.56 -14.08
CA GLU A 201 10.06 -4.67 -15.50
C GLU A 201 9.57 -3.44 -16.26
N LYS A 202 10.31 -2.89 -17.23
CA LYS A 202 9.82 -1.75 -18.02
C LYS A 202 8.65 -2.16 -18.91
N ARG A 203 7.77 -1.22 -19.24
CA ARG A 203 6.76 -1.39 -20.29
C ARG A 203 7.09 -0.40 -21.41
N PHE A 204 7.58 -0.91 -22.54
CA PHE A 204 8.18 -0.09 -23.60
C PHE A 204 9.27 0.83 -23.01
N PHE A 205 9.14 2.15 -23.18
CA PHE A 205 10.10 3.16 -22.69
C PHE A 205 9.78 3.71 -21.30
N PHE A 206 8.67 3.31 -20.67
CA PHE A 206 8.28 3.84 -19.36
C PHE A 206 8.87 2.99 -18.22
N SER A 207 9.57 3.65 -17.30
CA SER A 207 9.95 3.05 -16.02
C SER A 207 8.71 2.76 -15.20
N ARG A 208 8.71 1.62 -14.52
CA ARG A 208 7.66 1.24 -13.57
C ARG A 208 8.31 1.14 -12.21
N THR A 209 8.24 2.24 -11.46
CA THR A 209 8.91 2.36 -10.16
C THR A 209 7.88 2.73 -9.10
N PHE A 210 7.84 1.95 -8.03
CA PHE A 210 7.11 2.30 -6.82
C PHE A 210 8.07 3.00 -5.85
N ASN A 211 7.87 4.30 -5.64
CA ASN A 211 8.73 5.12 -4.78
C ASN A 211 8.15 5.23 -3.38
N ILE A 212 8.97 4.99 -2.37
CA ILE A 212 8.64 5.11 -0.94
C ILE A 212 9.54 6.21 -0.37
N ARG A 213 8.95 7.34 -0.02
CA ARG A 213 9.67 8.50 0.52
C ARG A 213 10.09 8.25 1.97
N PRO A 214 11.07 8.98 2.53
CA PRO A 214 11.47 8.86 3.94
C PRO A 214 10.30 8.94 4.93
N GLU A 215 9.31 9.80 4.67
CA GLU A 215 8.09 9.93 5.48
C GLU A 215 7.24 8.65 5.50
N HIS A 216 7.47 7.74 4.57
CA HIS A 216 6.70 6.51 4.35
C HIS A 216 7.49 5.23 4.73
N TYR A 217 8.65 5.39 5.38
CA TYR A 217 9.38 4.28 6.01
C TYR A 217 10.14 4.67 7.29
N LEU A 218 10.12 5.94 7.72
CA LEU A 218 10.67 6.40 8.98
C LEU A 218 9.56 6.72 9.99
N VAL A 219 9.82 6.41 11.25
CA VAL A 219 8.93 6.68 12.39
C VAL A 219 9.75 7.40 13.46
N ILE A 220 9.20 8.46 14.06
CA ILE A 220 9.83 9.09 15.22
C ILE A 220 9.28 8.43 16.48
N SER A 221 10.16 7.90 17.33
CA SER A 221 9.75 7.33 18.61
C SER A 221 9.45 8.42 19.65
N ASP A 222 8.80 8.03 20.74
CA ASP A 222 8.56 8.93 21.88
C ASP A 222 9.86 9.44 22.54
N LYS A 223 11.00 8.80 22.26
CA LYS A 223 12.34 9.25 22.67
C LYS A 223 12.95 10.29 21.73
N GLY A 224 12.28 10.61 20.62
CA GLY A 224 12.81 11.47 19.56
C GLY A 224 13.83 10.76 18.65
N ASN A 225 13.91 9.42 18.70
CA ASN A 225 14.79 8.66 17.80
C ASN A 225 14.11 8.42 16.45
N VAL A 226 14.92 8.29 15.40
CA VAL A 226 14.47 7.91 14.06
C VAL A 226 14.51 6.39 13.94
N CYS A 227 13.34 5.78 13.85
CA CYS A 227 13.15 4.35 13.75
C CYS A 227 12.75 3.92 12.34
N LEU A 228 13.22 2.75 11.91
CA LEU A 228 12.96 2.19 10.58
C LEU A 228 11.67 1.37 10.57
N GLY A 229 10.66 1.87 9.86
CA GLY A 229 9.39 1.20 9.55
C GLY A 229 9.48 0.13 8.44
N VAL A 230 10.68 -0.45 8.26
CA VAL A 230 10.92 -1.61 7.40
C VAL A 230 11.43 -2.75 8.29
N LEU A 231 10.69 -3.85 8.32
CA LEU A 231 10.90 -4.99 9.20
C LEU A 231 11.38 -6.22 8.44
N ASN A 232 11.79 -7.26 9.17
CA ASN A 232 12.29 -8.50 8.57
C ASN A 232 11.14 -9.45 8.21
N GLY A 233 10.96 -9.73 6.93
CA GLY A 233 9.90 -10.61 6.43
C GLY A 233 9.99 -12.05 6.94
N THR A 234 11.17 -12.51 7.37
CA THR A 234 11.33 -13.87 7.95
C THR A 234 10.53 -14.03 9.25
N THR A 235 10.28 -12.95 9.98
CA THR A 235 9.49 -12.97 11.23
C THR A 235 8.02 -13.30 11.00
N ILE A 236 7.55 -13.18 9.76
CA ILE A 236 6.17 -13.46 9.34
C ILE A 236 6.11 -14.56 8.26
N GLY A 237 7.20 -15.31 8.04
CA GLY A 237 7.26 -16.42 7.09
C GLY A 237 7.41 -16.02 5.61
N TYR A 238 7.83 -14.78 5.32
CA TYR A 238 8.03 -14.25 3.97
C TYR A 238 9.50 -13.93 3.68
N ASP A 239 10.33 -14.98 3.58
CA ASP A 239 11.79 -14.86 3.47
C ASP A 239 12.29 -14.26 2.15
N SER A 240 11.48 -14.31 1.10
CA SER A 240 11.86 -13.94 -0.28
C SER A 240 10.85 -13.00 -0.96
N VAL A 241 9.95 -12.41 -0.17
CA VAL A 241 8.87 -11.55 -0.65
C VAL A 241 8.94 -10.22 0.09
N VAL A 242 8.78 -9.13 -0.64
CA VAL A 242 8.54 -7.80 -0.06
C VAL A 242 7.05 -7.68 0.25
N ILE A 243 6.69 -7.35 1.48
CA ILE A 243 5.32 -6.96 1.82
C ILE A 243 5.28 -5.45 1.96
N VAL A 244 4.60 -4.76 1.05
CA VAL A 244 4.39 -3.30 1.12
C VAL A 244 3.18 -3.06 2.00
N GLY A 245 3.44 -2.57 3.22
CA GLY A 245 2.41 -2.23 4.20
C GLY A 245 1.92 -0.78 4.09
N ASP A 246 0.91 -0.46 4.89
CA ASP A 246 0.20 0.83 4.92
C ASP A 246 1.12 2.04 4.95
N VAL A 247 2.18 2.00 5.78
CA VAL A 247 3.15 3.10 5.91
C VAL A 247 3.72 3.51 4.55
N SER A 248 3.91 2.55 3.64
CA SER A 248 4.46 2.76 2.29
C SER A 248 3.39 3.01 1.22
N LEU A 249 2.12 2.73 1.51
CA LEU A 249 0.96 2.97 0.63
C LEU A 249 0.37 4.38 0.78
N ARG A 250 0.67 5.10 1.87
CA ARG A 250 0.20 6.47 2.12
C ARG A 250 0.56 7.45 0.99
N GLY A 251 -0.35 8.39 0.72
CA GLY A 251 -0.18 9.42 -0.31
C GLY A 251 -0.21 8.87 -1.73
N LYS A 252 -0.75 7.66 -1.92
CA LYS A 252 -0.91 7.02 -3.21
C LYS A 252 -2.33 6.51 -3.35
N LEU A 253 -2.89 6.71 -4.54
CA LEU A 253 -4.05 5.94 -4.98
C LEU A 253 -3.53 4.63 -5.53
N VAL A 254 -3.87 3.53 -4.87
CA VAL A 254 -3.52 2.17 -5.29
C VAL A 254 -4.80 1.46 -5.74
N ALA A 255 -4.79 0.89 -6.94
CA ALA A 255 -5.93 0.25 -7.56
C ALA A 255 -5.57 -1.14 -8.06
N TYR A 256 -6.55 -2.03 -8.04
CA TYR A 256 -6.44 -3.42 -8.43
C TYR A 256 -7.52 -3.69 -9.47
N ASP A 257 -7.09 -4.07 -10.67
CA ASP A 257 -7.97 -4.48 -11.77
C ASP A 257 -7.95 -6.01 -11.80
N ASN A 258 -8.99 -6.64 -11.26
CA ASN A 258 -9.02 -8.09 -11.11
C ASN A 258 -9.20 -8.79 -12.47
N ASP A 259 -9.91 -8.16 -13.41
CA ASP A 259 -10.11 -8.72 -14.75
C ASP A 259 -8.80 -8.71 -15.54
N LYS A 260 -7.99 -7.65 -15.40
CA LYS A 260 -6.67 -7.57 -16.04
C LYS A 260 -5.55 -8.24 -15.26
N ASN A 261 -5.79 -8.62 -14.01
CA ASN A 261 -4.78 -9.14 -13.10
C ASN A 261 -3.61 -8.17 -12.92
N GLU A 262 -3.91 -6.89 -12.69
CA GLU A 262 -2.92 -5.83 -12.51
C GLU A 262 -3.16 -5.06 -11.21
N VAL A 263 -2.06 -4.62 -10.58
CA VAL A 263 -2.08 -3.59 -9.55
C VAL A 263 -1.45 -2.33 -10.12
N GLY A 264 -1.99 -1.17 -9.77
CA GLY A 264 -1.46 0.09 -10.21
C GLY A 264 -1.50 1.16 -9.15
N TRP A 265 -0.65 2.17 -9.33
CA TRP A 265 -0.52 3.26 -8.38
C TRP A 265 -0.21 4.60 -9.06
N VAL A 266 -0.53 5.67 -8.35
CA VAL A 266 -0.08 7.03 -8.64
C VAL A 266 0.00 7.82 -7.34
N ASP A 267 0.96 8.76 -7.24
CA ASP A 267 0.97 9.71 -6.12
C ASP A 267 -0.30 10.56 -6.18
N PHE A 268 -0.99 10.68 -5.05
CA PHE A 268 -2.31 11.29 -4.99
C PHE A 268 -2.57 11.97 -3.64
N ASP A 269 -3.32 13.06 -3.67
CA ASP A 269 -3.84 13.71 -2.46
C ASP A 269 -5.12 12.98 -2.02
N CYS A 270 -5.00 12.17 -0.98
CA CYS A 270 -6.08 11.30 -0.50
C CYS A 270 -7.10 12.02 0.39
N THR A 271 -7.02 13.34 0.57
CA THR A 271 -7.95 14.11 1.42
C THR A 271 -9.33 14.30 0.80
N ASN A 272 -9.45 14.19 -0.53
CA ASN A 272 -10.72 14.40 -1.22
C ASN A 272 -10.95 13.40 -2.37
N PRO A 273 -11.95 12.51 -2.27
CA PRO A 273 -12.31 11.59 -3.34
C PRO A 273 -12.95 12.36 -4.52
N ARG A 274 -12.15 12.70 -5.54
CA ARG A 274 -12.64 13.35 -6.76
C ARG A 274 -12.62 12.40 -7.95
N LYS A 275 -13.79 12.15 -8.56
CA LYS A 275 -13.88 11.52 -9.90
C LYS A 275 -13.03 12.31 -10.89
N ARG A 276 -11.99 11.68 -11.44
CA ARG A 276 -11.32 12.24 -12.62
C ARG A 276 -12.21 11.97 -13.83
N SER A 277 -12.90 13.02 -14.27
CA SER A 277 -13.69 13.04 -15.49
C SER A 277 -13.08 12.21 -16.59
N ARG A 278 -13.94 11.50 -17.31
CA ARG A 278 -13.57 10.86 -18.56
C ARG A 278 -13.03 11.83 -19.65
N ILE A 279 -13.05 13.13 -19.42
CA ILE A 279 -12.66 14.15 -20.40
C ILE A 279 -11.52 14.97 -19.79
N PRO A 280 -10.34 15.04 -20.44
CA PRO A 280 -9.27 15.92 -20.00
C PRO A 280 -9.76 17.36 -19.81
N SER A 281 -9.22 18.07 -18.81
CA SER A 281 -9.65 19.45 -18.48
C SER A 281 -9.53 20.42 -19.66
N PHE A 282 -8.56 20.21 -20.55
CA PHE A 282 -8.42 20.98 -21.79
C PHE A 282 -9.54 20.70 -22.81
N LEU A 283 -10.02 19.45 -22.90
CA LEU A 283 -11.16 19.09 -23.75
C LEU A 283 -12.49 19.57 -23.16
N ARG A 284 -12.61 19.68 -21.83
CA ARG A 284 -13.77 20.35 -21.20
C ARG A 284 -13.87 21.83 -21.58
N ARG A 285 -12.74 22.54 -21.70
CA ARG A 285 -12.72 23.95 -22.17
C ARG A 285 -13.09 24.06 -23.65
N ALA A 286 -12.61 23.13 -24.49
CA ALA A 286 -12.95 23.11 -25.91
C ALA A 286 -14.45 22.80 -26.14
N LEU A 287 -15.02 21.84 -25.40
CA LEU A 287 -16.44 21.48 -25.50
C LEU A 287 -17.37 22.55 -24.93
N ARG A 288 -16.95 23.32 -23.92
CA ARG A 288 -17.73 24.48 -23.43
C ARG A 288 -17.81 25.61 -24.45
N ASN A 289 -16.81 25.75 -25.31
CA ASN A 289 -16.77 26.80 -26.35
C ASN A 289 -17.42 26.36 -27.67
N GLN A 290 -17.97 25.15 -27.75
CA GLN A 290 -18.74 24.66 -28.91
C GLN A 290 -20.26 24.58 -28.65
N LEU A 291 -20.70 24.92 -27.44
CA LEU A 291 -22.10 24.94 -27.01
C LEU A 291 -22.61 26.36 -26.66
N LEU A 292 -21.93 27.39 -27.19
CA LEU A 292 -22.38 28.78 -27.20
C LEU A 292 -22.37 29.29 -28.64
#